data_AF-A0A6J1SLJ5-F1
#
_entry.id   AF-A0A6J1SLJ5-F1
#
_cell.length_a   1.000
_cell.length_b   1.000
_cell.length_c   1.000
_cell.angle_alpha   90.00
_cell.angle_beta   90.00
_cell.angle_gamma   90.00
#
_symmetry.space_group_name_H-M   'P 1'
#
loop_
_entity.id
_entity.type
_entity.pdbx_description
1 polymer ?
#
loop_
_entity_poly.entity_id
_entity_poly.type
_entity_poly.pdbx_seq_one_letter_code
_entity_poly.pdbx_strand_id
1 'polypeptide(L)'
;MNVPPQGQVGMQQGPQQQPQLGQQQPGQQQQQASQQNQQQQAQQQQAPQQSQQNQQQPGQPSSQQSQPGTPGSQAQQLQQQQQQQTQEKLDNISKVKSLIGPLKDHLAVALKSAAHLLHYNTMVDNGSSKGLDVVPPRLDVSLEAFYSTCDQIELHLKTAIECLNQGASSQRYLPLNVLPTRTEHQPGQEGLLYPQYLATVKAQIQFAKQMHDILIMAVQNLNAVE
;
A
#
# COMPACT_ATOMS: atom_id res chain seq x y z
N MET A 1 53.29 7.49 61.99
CA MET A 1 52.20 7.64 61.00
C MET A 1 51.39 6.37 61.06
N ASN A 2 50.44 6.25 61.99
CA ASN A 2 49.12 6.88 62.09
C ASN A 2 48.15 6.44 60.98
N VAL A 3 47.04 5.84 61.42
CA VAL A 3 45.97 5.14 60.71
C VAL A 3 44.77 6.13 60.52
N PRO A 4 43.62 5.73 59.92
CA PRO A 4 42.89 6.49 58.90
C PRO A 4 41.79 7.40 59.48
N PRO A 5 40.89 7.96 58.63
CA PRO A 5 39.51 7.50 58.78
C PRO A 5 38.68 7.35 57.49
N GLN A 6 37.57 6.67 57.69
CA GLN A 6 36.45 6.35 56.80
C GLN A 6 35.69 7.59 56.29
N GLY A 7 35.06 7.44 55.12
CA GLY A 7 34.00 8.32 54.61
C GLY A 7 33.50 7.75 53.28
N GLN A 8 32.51 6.87 53.29
CA GLN A 8 31.07 7.12 53.24
C GLN A 8 30.54 7.14 51.80
N VAL A 9 29.60 6.21 51.59
CA VAL A 9 29.01 5.75 50.34
C VAL A 9 27.88 6.69 49.95
N GLY A 10 27.89 7.18 48.71
CA GLY A 10 26.82 8.00 48.15
C GLY A 10 26.44 7.51 46.75
N MET A 11 25.68 6.42 46.66
CA MET A 11 24.97 6.06 45.43
C MET A 11 23.72 6.92 45.32
N GLN A 12 23.77 7.94 44.47
CA GLN A 12 22.59 8.72 44.09
C GLN A 12 21.91 7.98 42.92
N GLN A 13 20.84 7.24 43.24
CA GLN A 13 19.93 6.64 42.26
C GLN A 13 19.10 7.76 41.62
N GLY A 14 19.29 7.99 40.32
CA GLY A 14 18.36 8.77 39.51
C GLY A 14 17.12 7.93 39.17
N PRO A 15 15.91 8.51 39.11
CA PRO A 15 14.72 7.77 38.72
C PRO A 15 14.83 7.37 37.24
N GLN A 16 15.01 6.07 37.00
CA GLN A 16 14.74 5.44 35.71
C GLN A 16 13.25 5.59 35.39
N GLN A 17 12.91 6.53 34.51
CA GLN A 17 11.61 6.51 33.84
C GLN A 17 11.62 5.38 32.82
N GLN A 18 10.85 4.35 33.15
CA GLN A 18 10.48 3.25 32.28
C GLN A 18 9.54 3.79 31.19
N PRO A 19 9.88 3.70 29.89
CA PRO A 19 8.89 3.99 28.85
C PRO A 19 7.89 2.84 28.87
N GLN A 20 6.73 3.12 29.47
CA GLN A 20 5.55 2.28 29.39
C GLN A 20 5.12 2.28 27.92
N LEU A 21 5.42 1.18 27.22
CA LEU A 21 4.93 0.87 25.89
C LEU A 21 3.42 0.68 25.98
N GLY A 22 2.70 1.80 25.98
CA GLY A 22 1.26 1.84 25.85
C GLY A 22 0.90 1.31 24.47
N GLN A 23 0.13 0.22 24.44
CA GLN A 23 -0.66 -0.18 23.28
C GLN A 23 -1.56 1.01 22.89
N GLN A 24 -1.09 1.83 21.97
CA GLN A 24 -1.86 2.93 21.42
C GLN A 24 -2.63 2.37 20.23
N GLN A 25 -3.94 2.21 20.42
CA GLN A 25 -4.87 1.83 19.37
C GLN A 25 -4.81 2.86 18.22
N PRO A 26 -4.71 2.43 16.95
CA PRO A 26 -4.54 3.31 15.80
C PRO A 26 -5.74 4.23 15.46
N GLY A 27 -6.81 4.24 16.28
CA GLY A 27 -8.02 5.01 16.02
C GLY A 27 -8.00 6.49 16.46
N GLN A 28 -7.24 6.85 17.51
CA GLN A 28 -7.31 8.22 18.06
C GLN A 28 -6.42 9.24 17.33
N GLN A 29 -5.33 8.80 16.70
CA GLN A 29 -4.40 9.73 16.04
C GLN A 29 -4.97 10.32 14.73
N GLN A 30 -5.89 9.61 14.08
CA GLN A 30 -6.52 10.08 12.84
C GLN A 30 -7.60 11.16 13.09
N GLN A 31 -8.24 11.15 14.26
CA GLN A 31 -9.27 12.13 14.59
C GLN A 31 -8.66 13.50 14.96
N GLN A 32 -7.47 13.52 15.56
CA GLN A 32 -6.79 14.76 15.92
C GLN A 32 -6.17 15.46 14.70
N ALA A 33 -5.65 14.71 13.73
CA ALA A 33 -5.15 15.27 12.47
C ALA A 33 -6.26 15.91 11.61
N SER A 34 -7.47 15.33 11.65
CA SER A 34 -8.61 15.84 10.87
C SER A 34 -9.13 17.19 11.41
N GLN A 35 -9.07 17.40 12.73
CA GLN A 35 -9.56 18.64 13.35
C GLN A 35 -8.59 19.82 13.11
N GLN A 36 -7.28 19.55 13.05
CA GLN A 36 -6.29 20.59 12.75
C GLN A 36 -6.35 21.05 11.28
N ASN A 37 -6.66 20.15 10.34
CA ASN A 37 -6.74 20.50 8.93
C ASN A 37 -7.99 21.36 8.60
N GLN A 38 -9.09 21.17 9.34
CA GLN A 38 -10.30 21.97 9.14
C GLN A 38 -10.14 23.43 9.63
N GLN A 39 -9.31 23.67 10.64
CA GLN A 39 -9.06 25.02 11.14
C GLN A 39 -8.16 25.84 10.22
N GLN A 40 -7.28 25.19 9.44
CA GLN A 40 -6.38 25.88 8.52
C GLN A 40 -7.05 26.27 7.20
N GLN A 41 -8.12 25.56 6.79
CA GLN A 41 -8.88 25.89 5.58
C GLN A 41 -9.81 27.11 5.78
N ALA A 42 -10.28 27.36 7.01
CA ALA A 42 -11.15 28.50 7.31
C ALA A 42 -10.44 29.86 7.22
N GLN A 43 -9.11 29.91 7.30
CA GLN A 43 -8.35 31.16 7.32
C GLN A 43 -7.93 31.64 5.92
N GLN A 44 -8.10 30.83 4.88
CA GLN A 44 -7.69 31.17 3.51
C GLN A 44 -8.82 31.75 2.64
N GLN A 45 -10.04 31.91 3.19
CA GLN A 45 -11.20 32.40 2.44
C GLN A 45 -11.55 33.88 2.71
N GLN A 46 -10.68 34.61 3.43
CA GLN A 46 -10.75 36.07 3.53
C GLN A 46 -9.59 36.73 2.79
N ALA A 47 -9.74 36.87 1.47
CA ALA A 47 -9.04 37.90 0.71
C ALA A 47 -10.07 38.63 -0.18
N PRO A 48 -10.13 39.97 -0.12
CA PRO A 48 -11.25 40.74 -0.67
C PRO A 48 -11.23 40.85 -2.19
N GLN A 49 -12.43 40.72 -2.75
CA GLN A 49 -12.80 40.99 -4.14
C GLN A 49 -12.87 42.51 -4.34
N GLN A 50 -11.87 43.10 -4.99
CA GLN A 50 -11.95 44.47 -5.52
C GLN A 50 -11.26 44.52 -6.88
N SER A 51 -12.06 44.51 -7.96
CA SER A 51 -11.63 44.94 -9.30
C SER A 51 -12.84 45.09 -10.23
N GLN A 52 -13.57 46.21 -10.15
CA GLN A 52 -14.26 46.74 -11.34
C GLN A 52 -14.76 48.19 -11.18
N GLN A 53 -13.93 49.15 -11.58
CA GLN A 53 -14.32 50.39 -12.28
C GLN A 53 -13.09 51.30 -12.37
N ASN A 54 -12.58 51.56 -13.58
CA ASN A 54 -12.64 52.87 -14.22
C ASN A 54 -11.69 52.90 -15.43
N GLN A 55 -12.24 53.17 -16.62
CA GLN A 55 -11.48 53.36 -17.85
C GLN A 55 -11.89 54.70 -18.44
N GLN A 56 -11.01 55.70 -18.38
CA GLN A 56 -10.77 56.70 -19.44
C GLN A 56 -9.72 57.77 -19.04
N GLN A 57 -8.76 57.95 -19.97
CA GLN A 57 -8.08 59.20 -20.37
C GLN A 57 -6.81 59.73 -19.65
N PRO A 58 -5.96 60.51 -20.36
CA PRO A 58 -4.51 60.28 -20.43
C PRO A 58 -3.62 61.47 -20.01
N GLY A 59 -2.34 61.20 -19.68
CA GLY A 59 -1.28 62.22 -19.70
C GLY A 59 -0.09 62.00 -18.75
N GLN A 60 1.05 61.57 -19.32
CA GLN A 60 2.44 62.07 -19.12
C GLN A 60 3.07 62.18 -17.68
N PRO A 61 4.40 62.41 -17.53
CA PRO A 61 5.41 61.37 -17.30
C PRO A 61 6.13 61.41 -15.93
N SER A 62 6.99 60.40 -15.67
CA SER A 62 8.01 60.28 -14.58
C SER A 62 7.44 59.80 -13.23
N SER A 63 7.99 58.83 -12.48
CA SER A 63 9.39 58.50 -12.17
C SER A 63 9.49 57.09 -11.56
N GLN A 64 10.50 56.32 -12.01
CA GLN A 64 11.41 55.45 -11.25
C GLN A 64 11.08 55.10 -9.77
N GLN A 65 10.77 53.81 -9.46
CA GLN A 65 11.53 53.00 -8.48
C GLN A 65 11.04 51.53 -8.36
N SER A 66 11.96 50.60 -8.65
CA SER A 66 12.23 49.29 -8.02
C SER A 66 11.10 48.28 -7.74
N GLN A 67 11.01 47.27 -8.62
CA GLN A 67 10.80 45.84 -8.30
C GLN A 67 12.13 45.11 -8.67
N PRO A 68 12.44 43.85 -8.24
CA PRO A 68 11.49 42.75 -8.06
C PRO A 68 11.74 41.81 -6.85
N GLY A 69 10.72 41.05 -6.49
CA GLY A 69 10.82 39.95 -5.53
C GLY A 69 9.55 39.11 -5.55
N THR A 70 9.39 38.29 -6.58
CA THR A 70 8.35 37.26 -6.69
C THR A 70 8.66 36.04 -5.81
N PRO A 71 7.70 35.52 -5.04
CA PRO A 71 7.65 34.11 -4.73
C PRO A 71 6.34 33.52 -5.31
N GLY A 72 6.45 32.94 -6.50
CA GLY A 72 5.37 32.16 -7.10
C GLY A 72 5.93 30.82 -7.55
N SER A 73 5.87 29.79 -6.69
CA SER A 73 6.12 28.39 -7.02
C SER A 73 5.81 27.46 -5.82
N GLN A 74 4.53 27.31 -5.44
CA GLN A 74 4.10 26.27 -4.50
C GLN A 74 2.64 25.86 -4.79
N ALA A 75 2.40 25.33 -6.00
CA ALA A 75 1.09 24.76 -6.36
C ALA A 75 1.20 23.51 -7.23
N GLN A 76 2.32 22.76 -7.12
CA GLN A 76 2.57 21.56 -7.91
C GLN A 76 3.14 20.45 -7.02
N GLN A 77 2.41 20.05 -5.98
CA GLN A 77 2.83 18.87 -5.20
C GLN A 77 1.69 17.98 -4.66
N LEU A 78 0.42 18.27 -4.97
CA LEU A 78 -0.72 17.47 -4.48
C LEU A 78 -1.32 16.51 -5.53
N GLN A 79 -0.83 16.48 -6.76
CA GLN A 79 -1.42 15.63 -7.82
C GLN A 79 -0.65 14.33 -8.09
N GLN A 80 0.40 14.01 -7.32
CA GLN A 80 1.23 12.82 -7.57
C GLN A 80 0.86 11.61 -6.70
N GLN A 81 -0.08 11.74 -5.76
CA GLN A 81 -0.39 10.67 -4.81
C GLN A 81 -1.48 9.69 -5.28
N GLN A 82 -2.11 9.93 -6.43
CA GLN A 82 -3.24 9.10 -6.91
C GLN A 82 -2.92 8.22 -8.13
N GLN A 83 -1.68 8.24 -8.63
CA GLN A 83 -1.24 7.31 -9.68
C GLN A 83 -0.68 5.99 -9.14
N GLN A 84 -0.48 5.85 -7.82
CA GLN A 84 0.10 4.65 -7.23
C GLN A 84 -0.81 3.41 -7.26
N GLN A 85 -2.14 3.56 -7.30
CA GLN A 85 -3.05 2.40 -7.28
C GLN A 85 -3.08 1.57 -8.58
N THR A 86 -2.62 2.11 -9.71
CA THR A 86 -2.50 1.30 -10.95
C THR A 86 -1.17 0.52 -10.99
N GLN A 87 -0.17 0.94 -10.21
CA GLN A 87 1.14 0.29 -10.18
C GLN A 87 1.15 -0.97 -9.29
N GLU A 88 0.21 -1.11 -8.35
CA GLU A 88 0.01 -2.36 -7.58
C GLU A 88 -0.31 -3.56 -8.48
N LYS A 89 -0.94 -3.36 -9.65
CA LYS A 89 -1.26 -4.45 -10.60
C LYS A 89 -0.01 -5.14 -11.19
N LEU A 90 1.16 -4.49 -11.11
CA LEU A 90 2.47 -5.03 -11.53
C LEU A 90 3.35 -5.47 -10.33
N ASP A 91 2.84 -5.39 -9.10
CA ASP A 91 3.62 -5.73 -7.92
C ASP A 91 3.73 -7.25 -7.74
N ASN A 92 2.68 -8.03 -8.01
CA ASN A 92 2.71 -9.49 -7.79
C ASN A 92 3.89 -10.20 -8.49
N ILE A 93 4.17 -9.87 -9.75
CA ILE A 93 5.32 -10.45 -10.48
C ILE A 93 6.65 -9.94 -9.91
N SER A 94 6.72 -8.67 -9.55
CA SER A 94 7.90 -8.06 -8.93
C SER A 94 8.19 -8.69 -7.56
N LYS A 95 7.13 -8.98 -6.79
CA LYS A 95 7.15 -9.65 -5.50
C LYS A 95 7.63 -11.09 -5.63
N VAL A 96 7.12 -11.85 -6.60
CA VAL A 96 7.66 -13.20 -6.92
C VAL A 96 9.16 -13.13 -7.21
N LYS A 97 9.61 -12.20 -8.07
CA LYS A 97 11.03 -12.02 -8.36
C LYS A 97 11.85 -11.70 -7.10
N SER A 98 11.32 -10.88 -6.20
CA SER A 98 11.98 -10.56 -4.93
C SER A 98 12.10 -11.77 -3.99
N LEU A 99 11.15 -12.72 -4.07
CA LEU A 99 11.13 -13.94 -3.25
C LEU A 99 12.08 -15.04 -3.75
N ILE A 100 12.61 -14.94 -4.98
CA ILE A 100 13.55 -15.94 -5.53
C ILE A 100 14.85 -16.03 -4.72
N GLY A 101 15.36 -14.89 -4.22
CA GLY A 101 16.54 -14.87 -3.34
C GLY A 101 16.28 -15.64 -2.04
N PRO A 102 15.29 -15.20 -1.23
CA PRO A 102 14.87 -15.90 -0.01
C PRO A 102 14.58 -17.38 -0.22
N LEU A 103 13.95 -17.76 -1.34
CA LEU A 103 13.68 -19.17 -1.66
C LEU A 103 14.98 -19.98 -1.76
N LYS A 104 15.98 -19.46 -2.47
CA LYS A 104 17.30 -20.11 -2.59
C LYS A 104 18.01 -20.19 -1.24
N ASP A 105 17.93 -19.13 -0.45
CA ASP A 105 18.56 -19.06 0.86
C ASP A 105 17.94 -20.06 1.84
N HIS A 106 16.60 -20.12 1.92
CA HIS A 106 15.89 -21.09 2.77
C HIS A 106 16.15 -22.53 2.33
N LEU A 107 16.19 -22.79 1.02
CA LEU A 107 16.57 -24.12 0.50
C LEU A 107 18.01 -24.49 0.91
N ALA A 108 18.95 -23.55 0.80
CA ALA A 108 20.34 -23.79 1.18
C ALA A 108 20.47 -24.07 2.69
N VAL A 109 19.72 -23.36 3.54
CA VAL A 109 19.66 -23.63 4.98
C VAL A 109 19.07 -25.01 5.26
N ALA A 110 17.96 -25.37 4.63
CA ALA A 110 17.35 -26.69 4.79
C ALA A 110 18.30 -27.83 4.43
N LEU A 111 19.03 -27.70 3.30
CA LEU A 111 20.04 -28.68 2.88
C LEU A 111 21.21 -28.78 3.88
N LYS A 112 21.69 -27.65 4.41
CA LYS A 112 22.74 -27.63 5.44
C LYS A 112 22.26 -28.29 6.74
N SER A 113 21.04 -27.99 7.18
CA SER A 113 20.43 -28.61 8.36
C SER A 113 20.30 -30.12 8.19
N ALA A 114 19.84 -30.59 7.03
CA ALA A 114 19.75 -32.01 6.71
C ALA A 114 21.13 -32.70 6.70
N ALA A 115 22.13 -32.08 6.07
CA ALA A 115 23.49 -32.61 6.02
C ALA A 115 24.11 -32.74 7.42
N HIS A 116 23.93 -31.72 8.28
CA HIS A 116 24.38 -31.78 9.67
C HIS A 116 23.66 -32.88 10.46
N LEU A 117 22.35 -33.05 10.27
CA LEU A 117 21.59 -34.09 10.96
C LEU A 117 22.04 -35.50 10.55
N LEU A 118 22.31 -35.73 9.26
CA LEU A 118 22.86 -36.99 8.76
C LEU A 118 24.27 -37.26 9.33
N HIS A 119 25.13 -36.24 9.34
CA HIS A 119 26.47 -36.37 9.90
C HIS A 119 26.44 -36.65 11.41
N TYR A 120 25.56 -35.96 12.14
CA TYR A 120 25.33 -36.17 13.56
C TYR A 120 24.90 -37.62 13.83
N ASN A 121 23.88 -38.11 13.12
CA ASN A 121 23.43 -39.50 13.26
C ASN A 121 24.55 -40.50 12.95
N THR A 122 25.34 -40.25 11.91
CA THR A 122 26.50 -41.10 11.57
C THR A 122 27.55 -41.13 12.69
N MET A 123 27.80 -40.01 13.37
CA MET A 123 28.74 -39.97 14.51
C MET A 123 28.20 -40.73 15.72
N VAL A 124 26.90 -40.59 16.00
CA VAL A 124 26.21 -41.34 17.05
C VAL A 124 26.30 -42.84 16.79
N ASP A 125 25.99 -43.28 15.57
CA ASP A 125 26.01 -44.70 15.16
C ASP A 125 27.42 -45.31 15.25
N ASN A 126 28.45 -44.51 14.95
CA ASN A 126 29.86 -44.93 15.06
C ASN A 126 30.40 -44.89 16.50
N GLY A 127 29.58 -44.52 17.50
CA GLY A 127 30.00 -44.42 18.90
C GLY A 127 31.00 -43.29 19.17
N SER A 128 31.11 -42.30 18.28
CA SER A 128 32.01 -41.17 18.44
C SER A 128 31.40 -40.13 19.38
N SER A 129 31.97 -39.98 20.58
CA SER A 129 31.56 -38.96 21.56
C SER A 129 32.12 -37.56 21.27
N LYS A 130 33.06 -37.43 20.32
CA LYS A 130 33.58 -36.13 19.88
C LYS A 130 32.53 -35.40 19.03
N GLY A 131 32.06 -34.25 19.48
CA GLY A 131 31.19 -33.34 18.72
C GLY A 131 29.69 -33.45 19.03
N LEU A 132 29.28 -34.31 19.97
CA LEU A 132 27.87 -34.50 20.36
C LEU A 132 27.32 -33.43 21.32
N ASP A 133 28.16 -32.52 21.83
CA ASP A 133 27.73 -31.37 22.66
C ASP A 133 26.91 -30.33 21.88
N VAL A 134 26.96 -30.36 20.55
CA VAL A 134 26.22 -29.42 19.71
C VAL A 134 24.85 -30.02 19.39
N VAL A 135 23.78 -29.37 19.85
CA VAL A 135 22.41 -29.72 19.51
C VAL A 135 22.23 -29.64 18.00
N PRO A 136 21.77 -30.72 17.33
CA PRO A 136 21.65 -30.72 15.87
C PRO A 136 20.61 -29.68 15.41
N PRO A 137 20.84 -29.02 14.27
CA PRO A 137 19.92 -28.04 13.72
C PRO A 137 18.56 -28.67 13.41
N ARG A 138 17.50 -27.92 13.73
CA ARG A 138 16.11 -28.33 13.52
C ARG A 138 15.73 -28.20 12.04
N LEU A 139 15.72 -29.34 11.34
CA LEU A 139 15.36 -29.41 9.93
C LEU A 139 13.91 -28.96 9.67
N ASP A 140 13.00 -29.27 10.60
CA ASP A 140 11.59 -28.89 10.55
C ASP A 140 11.41 -27.38 10.38
N VAL A 141 12.12 -26.57 11.17
CA VAL A 141 12.08 -25.10 11.09
C VAL A 141 12.63 -24.59 9.75
N SER A 142 13.68 -25.24 9.25
CA SER A 142 14.29 -24.84 7.97
C SER A 142 13.36 -25.14 6.79
N LEU A 143 12.64 -26.27 6.85
CA LEU A 143 11.63 -26.64 5.85
C LEU A 143 10.39 -25.74 5.92
N GLU A 144 9.95 -25.38 7.12
CA GLU A 144 8.81 -24.46 7.31
C GLU A 144 9.05 -23.11 6.64
N ALA A 145 10.25 -22.52 6.81
CA ALA A 145 10.62 -21.28 6.13
C ALA A 145 10.67 -21.41 4.60
N PHE A 146 11.15 -22.54 4.09
CA PHE A 146 11.16 -22.84 2.66
C PHE A 146 9.73 -22.93 2.10
N TYR A 147 8.86 -23.73 2.72
CA TYR A 147 7.47 -23.90 2.27
C TYR A 147 6.67 -22.60 2.38
N SER A 148 6.85 -21.83 3.46
CA SER A 148 6.21 -20.52 3.60
C SER A 148 6.58 -19.56 2.45
N THR A 149 7.81 -19.65 1.93
CA THR A 149 8.23 -18.85 0.77
C THR A 149 7.60 -19.36 -0.52
N CYS A 150 7.50 -20.68 -0.70
CA CYS A 150 6.79 -21.29 -1.83
C CYS A 150 5.31 -20.89 -1.86
N ASP A 151 4.62 -20.93 -0.72
CA ASP A 151 3.21 -20.56 -0.60
C ASP A 151 2.97 -19.09 -1.01
N GLN A 152 3.86 -18.19 -0.58
CA GLN A 152 3.81 -16.79 -0.98
C GLN A 152 4.01 -16.61 -2.49
N ILE A 153 4.97 -17.33 -3.08
CA ILE A 153 5.19 -17.30 -4.53
C ILE A 153 3.95 -17.80 -5.26
N GLU A 154 3.37 -18.93 -4.82
CA GLU A 154 2.17 -19.50 -5.41
C GLU A 154 0.98 -18.52 -5.34
N LEU A 155 0.76 -17.89 -4.19
CA LEU A 155 -0.30 -16.90 -3.99
C LEU A 155 -0.15 -15.73 -4.97
N HIS A 156 1.05 -15.16 -5.09
CA HIS A 156 1.28 -14.04 -6.00
C HIS A 156 1.13 -14.44 -7.47
N LEU A 157 1.54 -15.65 -7.85
CA LEU A 157 1.36 -16.16 -9.22
C LEU A 157 -0.13 -16.38 -9.54
N LYS A 158 -0.90 -17.01 -8.64
CA LYS A 158 -2.36 -17.17 -8.80
C LYS A 158 -3.05 -15.82 -8.93
N THR A 159 -2.68 -14.87 -8.09
CA THR A 159 -3.22 -13.50 -8.12
C THR A 159 -2.89 -12.81 -9.46
N ALA A 160 -1.65 -12.95 -9.95
CA ALA A 160 -1.26 -12.38 -11.24
C ALA A 160 -2.07 -12.97 -12.42
N ILE A 161 -2.30 -14.29 -12.42
CA ILE A 161 -3.15 -14.95 -13.42
C ILE A 161 -4.57 -14.39 -13.40
N GLU A 162 -5.17 -14.24 -12.22
CA GLU A 162 -6.51 -13.68 -12.08
C GLU A 162 -6.57 -12.24 -12.60
N CYS A 163 -5.56 -11.41 -12.29
CA CYS A 163 -5.47 -10.05 -12.81
C CYS A 163 -5.35 -9.98 -14.35
N LEU A 164 -4.64 -10.94 -14.96
CA LEU A 164 -4.53 -11.06 -16.42
C LEU A 164 -5.88 -11.46 -17.04
N ASN A 165 -6.54 -12.46 -16.46
CA ASN A 165 -7.87 -12.91 -16.91
C ASN A 165 -8.93 -11.80 -16.77
N GLN A 166 -8.90 -11.06 -15.67
CA GLN A 166 -9.75 -9.91 -15.45
C GLN A 166 -9.48 -8.82 -16.49
N GLY A 167 -8.21 -8.55 -16.81
CA GLY A 167 -7.82 -7.58 -17.85
C GLY A 167 -8.28 -7.99 -19.26
N ALA A 168 -8.13 -9.26 -19.61
CA ALA A 168 -8.62 -9.80 -20.88
C ALA A 168 -10.15 -9.72 -20.98
N SER A 169 -10.84 -10.06 -19.89
CA SER A 169 -12.30 -9.96 -19.80
C SER A 169 -12.77 -8.52 -19.90
N SER A 170 -12.10 -7.57 -19.22
CA SER A 170 -12.47 -6.16 -19.30
C SER A 170 -12.35 -5.65 -20.73
N GLN A 171 -11.27 -5.97 -21.45
CA GLN A 171 -11.11 -5.56 -22.85
C GLN A 171 -12.14 -6.20 -23.79
N ARG A 172 -12.54 -7.44 -23.52
CA ARG A 172 -13.50 -8.17 -24.35
C ARG A 172 -14.93 -7.63 -24.21
N TYR A 173 -15.37 -7.36 -22.99
CA TYR A 173 -16.75 -6.99 -22.71
C TYR A 173 -16.96 -5.47 -22.62
N LEU A 174 -15.89 -4.71 -22.42
CA LEU A 174 -15.92 -3.25 -22.45
C LEU A 174 -14.63 -2.72 -23.11
N PRO A 175 -14.62 -2.53 -24.45
CA PRO A 175 -13.43 -2.09 -25.20
C PRO A 175 -13.18 -0.57 -25.03
N LEU A 176 -13.30 -0.07 -23.80
CA LEU A 176 -13.02 1.29 -23.40
C LEU A 176 -12.08 1.26 -22.21
N ASN A 177 -11.00 2.03 -22.28
CA ASN A 177 -10.09 2.17 -21.16
C ASN A 177 -10.80 2.85 -19.98
N VAL A 178 -10.77 2.24 -18.80
CA VAL A 178 -11.37 2.81 -17.59
C VAL A 178 -10.27 3.48 -16.77
N LEU A 179 -10.52 4.71 -16.35
CA LEU A 179 -9.61 5.52 -15.54
C LEU A 179 -10.05 5.43 -14.06
N PRO A 180 -9.47 4.51 -13.26
CA PRO A 180 -10.04 4.11 -11.96
C PRO A 180 -9.93 5.21 -10.90
N THR A 181 -8.86 6.00 -10.97
CA THR A 181 -8.48 6.97 -9.95
C THR A 181 -9.00 8.38 -10.25
N ARG A 182 -9.71 8.55 -11.35
CA ARG A 182 -10.08 9.86 -11.88
C ARG A 182 -11.59 10.08 -11.88
N THR A 183 -11.99 11.20 -11.30
CA THR A 183 -13.40 11.59 -11.13
C THR A 183 -13.84 12.76 -12.00
N GLU A 184 -12.89 13.56 -12.52
CA GLU A 184 -13.15 14.79 -13.29
C GLU A 184 -12.76 14.65 -14.78
N HIS A 185 -13.56 15.25 -15.65
CA HIS A 185 -13.39 15.22 -17.11
C HIS A 185 -12.49 16.36 -17.58
N GLN A 186 -11.49 16.08 -18.41
CA GLN A 186 -10.59 17.10 -18.98
C GLN A 186 -10.61 17.05 -20.50
N PRO A 187 -10.51 18.21 -21.17
CA PRO A 187 -10.48 18.27 -22.63
C PRO A 187 -9.37 17.39 -23.20
N GLY A 188 -9.72 16.55 -24.16
CA GLY A 188 -8.80 15.60 -24.82
C GLY A 188 -8.66 14.24 -24.12
N GLN A 189 -9.48 13.94 -23.11
CA GLN A 189 -9.43 12.65 -22.45
C GLN A 189 -10.02 11.50 -23.28
N GLU A 190 -9.18 10.50 -23.53
CA GLU A 190 -9.59 9.21 -24.06
C GLU A 190 -9.73 8.20 -22.91
N GLY A 191 -10.97 7.84 -22.54
CA GLY A 191 -11.25 6.83 -21.52
C GLY A 191 -12.48 7.16 -20.66
N LEU A 192 -13.06 6.11 -20.10
CA LEU A 192 -14.24 6.19 -19.24
C LEU A 192 -13.83 6.49 -17.79
N LEU A 193 -14.46 7.48 -17.17
CA LEU A 193 -14.25 7.74 -15.74
C LEU A 193 -14.84 6.61 -14.90
N TYR A 194 -14.27 6.33 -13.73
CA TYR A 194 -14.75 5.25 -12.87
C TYR A 194 -16.24 5.35 -12.48
N PRO A 195 -16.79 6.53 -12.13
CA PRO A 195 -18.22 6.67 -11.88
C PRO A 195 -19.08 6.33 -13.11
N GLN A 196 -18.62 6.72 -14.29
CA GLN A 196 -19.31 6.45 -15.56
C GLN A 196 -19.26 4.96 -15.91
N TYR A 197 -18.11 4.31 -15.69
CA TYR A 197 -17.97 2.86 -15.76
C TYR A 197 -18.98 2.14 -14.86
N LEU A 198 -19.08 2.52 -13.59
CA LEU A 198 -20.04 1.93 -12.67
C LEU A 198 -21.48 2.13 -13.14
N ALA A 199 -21.82 3.30 -13.67
CA ALA A 199 -23.14 3.56 -14.23
C ALA A 199 -23.44 2.63 -15.43
N THR A 200 -22.49 2.48 -16.36
CA THR A 200 -22.61 1.58 -17.51
C THR A 200 -22.80 0.13 -17.07
N VAL A 201 -21.97 -0.36 -16.16
CA VAL A 201 -22.07 -1.75 -15.65
C VAL A 201 -23.41 -1.99 -14.96
N LYS A 202 -23.89 -1.04 -14.14
CA LYS A 202 -25.21 -1.15 -13.50
C LYS A 202 -26.35 -1.23 -14.52
N ALA A 203 -26.30 -0.41 -15.58
CA ALA A 203 -27.28 -0.43 -16.65
C ALA A 203 -27.26 -1.77 -17.42
N GLN A 204 -26.07 -2.30 -17.72
CA GLN A 204 -25.92 -3.61 -18.36
C GLN A 204 -26.49 -4.74 -17.50
N ILE A 205 -26.23 -4.74 -16.19
CA ILE A 205 -26.79 -5.72 -15.25
C ILE A 205 -28.31 -5.62 -15.21
N GLN A 206 -28.86 -4.41 -15.15
CA GLN A 206 -30.30 -4.20 -15.12
C GLN A 206 -30.96 -4.67 -16.42
N PHE A 207 -30.37 -4.38 -17.56
CA PHE A 207 -30.85 -4.84 -18.85
C PHE A 207 -30.83 -6.37 -18.95
N ALA A 208 -29.76 -7.02 -18.52
CA ALA A 208 -29.67 -8.48 -18.50
C ALA A 208 -30.75 -9.12 -17.60
N LYS A 209 -31.02 -8.52 -16.43
CA LYS A 209 -32.12 -8.95 -15.55
C LYS A 209 -33.48 -8.82 -16.23
N GLN A 210 -33.74 -7.69 -16.88
CA GLN A 210 -35.00 -7.49 -17.62
C GLN A 210 -35.20 -8.53 -18.72
N MET A 211 -34.14 -8.83 -19.50
CA MET A 211 -34.22 -9.90 -20.51
C MET A 211 -34.50 -11.27 -19.88
N HIS A 212 -33.83 -11.60 -18.77
CA HIS A 212 -34.07 -12.82 -18.03
C HIS A 212 -35.53 -12.92 -17.58
N ASP A 213 -36.08 -11.87 -16.98
CA ASP A 213 -37.46 -11.87 -16.48
C ASP A 213 -38.48 -12.01 -17.62
N ILE A 214 -38.25 -11.34 -18.76
CA ILE A 214 -39.07 -11.51 -19.97
C ILE A 214 -39.03 -12.96 -20.46
N LEU A 215 -37.85 -13.58 -20.50
CA LEU A 215 -37.71 -14.97 -20.92
C LEU A 215 -38.40 -15.94 -19.94
N ILE A 216 -38.29 -15.72 -18.64
CA ILE A 216 -39.00 -16.52 -17.63
C ILE A 216 -40.53 -16.40 -17.80
N MET A 217 -41.05 -15.18 -17.97
CA MET A 217 -42.48 -14.97 -18.21
C MET A 217 -42.95 -15.66 -19.50
N ALA A 218 -42.17 -15.57 -20.58
CA ALA A 218 -42.49 -16.23 -21.84
C ALA A 218 -42.55 -17.77 -21.68
N VAL A 219 -41.59 -18.37 -20.98
CA VAL A 219 -41.57 -19.82 -20.70
C VAL A 219 -42.77 -20.23 -19.84
N GLN A 220 -43.09 -19.46 -18.80
CA GLN A 220 -44.26 -19.74 -17.96
C GLN A 220 -45.58 -19.67 -18.75
N ASN A 221 -45.71 -18.70 -19.64
CA ASN A 221 -46.88 -18.58 -20.51
C ASN A 221 -47.01 -19.76 -21.47
N LEU A 222 -45.90 -20.28 -22.02
CA LEU A 222 -45.92 -21.47 -22.87
C LEU A 222 -46.37 -22.71 -22.10
N ASN A 223 -45.83 -22.92 -20.90
CA ASN A 223 -46.20 -24.07 -20.06
C ASN A 223 -47.64 -24.02 -19.53
N ALA A 224 -48.26 -22.84 -19.51
CA ALA A 224 -49.65 -22.66 -19.08
C ALA A 224 -50.68 -22.91 -20.21
N VAL A 225 -50.22 -23.13 -21.45
CA VAL A 225 -51.06 -23.34 -22.64
C VAL A 225 -51.19 -24.83 -23.00
N GLU A 226 -50.44 -25.73 -22.35
CA GLU A 226 -50.66 -27.19 -22.33
C GLU A 226 -51.55 -27.62 -21.15
#